data_AF-A0A359EZ83-F1
#
_entry.id   AF-A0A359EZ83-F1
#
_cell.length_a   1.000
_cell.length_b   1.000
_cell.length_c   1.000
_cell.angle_alpha   90.00
_cell.angle_beta   90.00
_cell.angle_gamma   90.00
#
_symmetry.space_group_name_H-M   'P 1'
#
loop_
_entity.id
_entity.type
_entity.pdbx_description
1 polymer ?
#
loop_
_entity_poly.entity_id
_entity_poly.type
_entity_poly.pdbx_seq_one_letter_code
_entity_poly.pdbx_strand_id
1 'polypeptide(L)'
;ELQALASALRASESWQRLAVTRAALTEPDRQQLRIECMALRAAVSSEHVDEFEPHFALKRHQFREEQMREAIARLTGRAAAYANAFTDAADTVDFAVDGVLPQLVTYGRPKDIGAAADLDFLGENQITFQPTVPTFGTGMLVFVSDPLVEEVGQITGANFNFSNGVESNRVTLQLLSGAAASWGF
;
A
#
# COMPACT_ATOMS: atom_id res chain seq x y z
N GLU A 1 12.60 12.17 -10.90
CA GLU A 1 11.92 11.57 -9.73
C GLU A 1 10.98 10.45 -10.12
N LEU A 2 10.02 10.66 -11.04
CA LEU A 2 9.17 9.59 -11.58
C LEU A 2 9.93 8.36 -12.12
N GLN A 3 11.07 8.58 -12.78
CA GLN A 3 11.91 7.49 -13.30
C GLN A 3 12.64 6.71 -12.21
N ALA A 4 12.98 7.37 -11.09
CA ALA A 4 13.56 6.70 -9.92
C ALA A 4 12.49 5.86 -9.21
N LEU A 5 11.28 6.41 -9.03
CA LEU A 5 10.12 5.68 -8.49
C LEU A 5 9.78 4.45 -9.34
N ALA A 6 9.71 4.60 -10.67
CA ALA A 6 9.46 3.47 -11.57
C ALA A 6 10.56 2.40 -11.50
N SER A 7 11.82 2.80 -11.26
CA SER A 7 12.94 1.87 -11.09
C SER A 7 12.86 1.13 -9.76
N ALA A 8 12.53 1.84 -8.68
CA ALA A 8 12.30 1.26 -7.36
C ALA A 8 11.13 0.27 -7.37
N LEU A 9 10.01 0.62 -8.01
CA LEU A 9 8.87 -0.28 -8.19
C LEU A 9 9.30 -1.56 -8.91
N ARG A 10 10.03 -1.48 -10.02
CA ARG A 10 10.51 -2.69 -10.72
C ARG A 10 11.45 -3.55 -9.88
N ALA A 11 12.17 -2.95 -8.95
CA ALA A 11 13.07 -3.66 -8.05
C ALA A 11 12.34 -4.26 -6.82
N SER A 12 11.08 -3.91 -6.58
CA SER A 12 10.33 -4.37 -5.41
C SER A 12 10.15 -5.89 -5.40
N GLU A 13 10.04 -6.46 -4.19
CA GLU A 13 9.79 -7.88 -4.02
C GLU A 13 8.49 -8.32 -4.70
N SER A 14 7.43 -7.50 -4.62
CA SER A 14 6.14 -7.78 -5.27
C SER A 14 6.27 -7.92 -6.79
N TRP A 15 7.03 -7.04 -7.45
CA TRP A 15 7.28 -7.11 -8.89
C TRP A 15 8.17 -8.30 -9.28
N GLN A 16 9.18 -8.61 -8.46
CA GLN A 16 10.03 -9.79 -8.67
C GLN A 16 9.22 -11.09 -8.52
N ARG A 17 8.40 -11.18 -7.47
CA ARG A 17 7.50 -12.32 -7.21
C ARG A 17 6.51 -12.51 -8.36
N LEU A 18 5.91 -11.43 -8.86
CA LEU A 18 5.04 -11.48 -10.04
C LEU A 18 5.78 -12.00 -11.28
N ALA A 19 7.02 -11.59 -11.51
CA ALA A 19 7.81 -12.08 -12.65
C ALA A 19 8.08 -13.59 -12.54
N VAL A 20 8.44 -14.06 -11.34
CA VAL A 20 8.69 -15.49 -11.07
C VAL A 20 7.42 -16.32 -11.25
N THR A 21 6.30 -15.91 -10.64
CA THR A 21 5.04 -16.67 -10.75
C THR A 21 4.51 -16.68 -12.18
N ARG A 22 4.66 -15.58 -12.92
CA ARG A 22 4.32 -15.52 -14.35
C ARG A 22 5.13 -16.51 -15.18
N ALA A 23 6.44 -16.59 -14.95
CA ALA A 23 7.33 -17.50 -15.67
C ALA A 23 7.02 -18.97 -15.37
N ALA A 24 6.51 -19.27 -14.17
CA ALA A 24 6.15 -20.62 -13.75
C ALA A 24 4.81 -21.14 -14.32
N LEU A 25 3.99 -20.27 -14.93
CA LEU A 25 2.68 -20.66 -15.48
C LEU A 25 2.80 -21.66 -16.63
N THR A 26 2.03 -22.74 -16.53
CA THR A 26 1.82 -23.71 -17.59
C THR A 26 0.53 -23.42 -18.36
N GLU A 27 0.26 -24.13 -19.46
CA GLU A 27 -0.98 -23.93 -20.21
C GLU A 27 -2.25 -24.28 -19.42
N PRO A 28 -2.29 -25.36 -18.60
CA PRO A 28 -3.40 -25.62 -17.69
C PRO A 28 -3.67 -24.45 -16.72
N ASP A 29 -2.62 -23.88 -16.14
CA ASP A 29 -2.75 -22.73 -15.23
C ASP A 29 -3.36 -21.51 -15.96
N ARG A 30 -2.92 -21.25 -17.21
CA ARG A 30 -3.46 -20.18 -18.05
C ARG A 30 -4.92 -20.42 -18.44
N GLN A 31 -5.31 -21.66 -18.70
CA GLN A 31 -6.71 -22.01 -18.95
C GLN A 31 -7.57 -21.73 -17.72
N GLN A 32 -7.12 -22.12 -16.52
CA GLN A 32 -7.84 -21.83 -15.28
C GLN A 32 -8.03 -20.31 -15.09
N LEU A 33 -6.97 -19.52 -15.27
CA LEU A 33 -7.03 -18.05 -15.22
C LEU A 33 -8.03 -17.49 -16.24
N ARG A 34 -8.02 -17.97 -17.50
CA ARG A 34 -8.96 -17.51 -18.53
C ARG A 34 -10.42 -17.80 -18.15
N ILE A 35 -10.70 -19.00 -17.64
CA ILE A 35 -12.05 -19.42 -17.22
C ILE A 35 -12.54 -18.50 -16.10
N GLU A 36 -11.74 -18.29 -15.05
CA GLU A 36 -12.13 -17.43 -13.94
C GLU A 36 -12.24 -15.95 -14.36
N CYS A 37 -11.36 -15.45 -15.24
CA CYS A 37 -11.48 -14.10 -15.78
C CYS A 37 -12.78 -13.91 -16.59
N MET A 38 -13.19 -14.92 -17.36
CA MET A 38 -14.45 -14.86 -18.10
C MET A 38 -15.65 -14.87 -17.16
N ALA A 39 -15.65 -15.76 -16.16
CA ALA A 39 -16.71 -15.84 -15.15
C ALA A 39 -16.81 -14.53 -14.35
N LEU A 40 -15.68 -13.97 -13.91
CA LEU A 40 -15.63 -12.71 -13.20
C LEU A 40 -16.20 -11.57 -14.05
N ARG A 41 -15.77 -11.42 -15.31
CA ARG A 41 -16.29 -10.36 -16.20
C ARG A 41 -17.80 -10.44 -16.38
N ALA A 42 -18.37 -11.64 -16.44
CA ALA A 42 -19.81 -11.81 -16.50
C ALA A 42 -20.48 -11.36 -15.19
N ALA A 43 -19.93 -11.76 -14.04
CA ALA A 43 -20.45 -11.43 -12.72
C ALA A 43 -20.37 -9.94 -12.37
N VAL A 44 -19.37 -9.21 -12.87
CA VAL A 44 -19.21 -7.76 -12.66
C VAL A 44 -19.63 -6.92 -13.86
N SER A 45 -20.44 -7.47 -14.77
CA SER A 45 -20.99 -6.69 -15.89
C SER A 45 -21.80 -5.50 -15.36
N SER A 46 -21.92 -4.43 -16.15
CA SER A 46 -22.69 -3.25 -15.73
C SER A 46 -24.10 -3.62 -15.30
N GLU A 47 -24.75 -4.53 -16.04
CA GLU A 47 -26.09 -5.03 -15.74
C GLU A 47 -26.17 -5.70 -14.37
N HIS A 48 -25.28 -6.64 -14.04
CA HIS A 48 -25.31 -7.32 -12.74
C HIS A 48 -24.94 -6.39 -11.58
N VAL A 49 -24.02 -5.44 -11.80
CA VAL A 49 -23.66 -4.47 -10.76
C VAL A 49 -24.80 -3.46 -10.53
N ASP A 50 -25.50 -3.04 -11.58
CA ASP A 50 -26.69 -2.18 -11.51
C ASP A 50 -27.86 -2.90 -10.83
N GLU A 51 -28.05 -4.19 -11.10
CA GLU A 51 -29.05 -5.03 -10.43
C GLU A 51 -28.76 -5.19 -8.93
N PHE A 52 -27.49 -5.42 -8.57
CA PHE A 52 -27.09 -5.51 -7.16
C PHE A 52 -27.25 -4.17 -6.42
N GLU A 53 -26.76 -3.07 -6.99
CA GLU A 53 -26.85 -1.75 -6.37
C GLU A 53 -26.81 -0.63 -7.43
N PRO A 54 -27.93 0.04 -7.72
CA PRO A 54 -27.99 1.05 -8.77
C PRO A 54 -27.46 2.43 -8.37
N HIS A 55 -27.41 2.76 -7.07
CA HIS A 55 -27.21 4.16 -6.65
C HIS A 55 -25.89 4.39 -5.92
N PHE A 56 -25.45 3.46 -5.09
CA PHE A 56 -24.32 3.71 -4.18
C PHE A 56 -22.99 3.19 -4.76
N ALA A 57 -22.15 4.13 -5.24
CA ALA A 57 -20.83 3.83 -5.82
C ALA A 57 -19.94 2.98 -4.90
N LEU A 58 -19.91 3.25 -3.59
CA LEU A 58 -19.09 2.49 -2.63
C LEU A 58 -19.53 1.03 -2.54
N LYS A 59 -20.83 0.76 -2.44
CA LYS A 59 -21.36 -0.61 -2.40
C LYS A 59 -21.10 -1.36 -3.71
N ARG A 60 -21.22 -0.67 -4.84
CA ARG A 60 -20.86 -1.23 -6.17
C ARG A 60 -19.38 -1.58 -6.26
N HIS A 61 -18.50 -0.78 -5.64
CA HIS A 61 -17.07 -1.09 -5.54
C HIS A 61 -16.84 -2.33 -4.68
N GLN A 62 -17.40 -2.36 -3.46
CA GLN A 62 -17.30 -3.49 -2.53
C GLN A 62 -17.80 -4.80 -3.16
N PHE A 63 -18.89 -4.75 -3.94
CA PHE A 63 -19.37 -5.90 -4.70
C PHE A 63 -18.32 -6.43 -5.70
N ARG A 64 -17.69 -5.54 -6.47
CA ARG A 64 -16.65 -5.94 -7.42
C ARG A 64 -15.42 -6.53 -6.71
N GLU A 65 -15.04 -5.95 -5.57
CA GLU A 65 -13.95 -6.49 -4.75
C GLU A 65 -14.28 -7.88 -4.20
N GLU A 66 -15.51 -8.10 -3.75
CA GLU A 66 -15.98 -9.43 -3.30
C GLU A 66 -15.90 -10.43 -4.46
N GLN A 67 -16.48 -10.11 -5.61
CA GLN A 67 -16.45 -10.99 -6.78
C GLN A 67 -15.01 -11.32 -7.22
N MET A 68 -14.10 -10.35 -7.15
CA MET A 68 -12.67 -10.56 -7.43
C MET A 68 -12.04 -11.52 -6.42
N ARG A 69 -12.29 -11.31 -5.11
CA ARG A 69 -11.76 -12.15 -4.04
C ARG A 69 -12.24 -13.59 -4.17
N GLU A 70 -13.53 -13.78 -4.45
CA GLU A 70 -14.10 -15.10 -4.71
C GLU A 70 -13.47 -15.77 -5.95
N ALA A 71 -13.23 -15.02 -7.02
CA ALA A 71 -12.60 -15.55 -8.23
C ALA A 71 -11.15 -16.01 -7.96
N ILE A 72 -10.38 -15.24 -7.20
CA ILE A 72 -9.03 -15.62 -6.78
C ILE A 72 -9.08 -16.87 -5.89
N ALA A 73 -10.04 -16.97 -4.97
CA ALA A 73 -10.19 -18.11 -4.07
C ALA A 73 -10.52 -19.43 -4.80
N ARG A 74 -11.09 -19.37 -6.01
CA ARG A 74 -11.35 -20.55 -6.87
C ARG A 74 -10.12 -21.02 -7.66
N LEU A 75 -9.10 -20.18 -7.77
CA LEU A 75 -7.85 -20.59 -8.40
C LEU A 75 -7.08 -21.56 -7.48
N THR A 76 -6.26 -22.41 -8.09
CA THR A 76 -5.44 -23.37 -7.37
C THR A 76 -4.00 -23.36 -7.89
N GLY A 77 -3.08 -23.87 -7.08
CA GLY A 77 -1.68 -24.05 -7.47
C GLY A 77 -1.02 -22.76 -7.99
N ARG A 78 -0.40 -22.87 -9.17
CA ARG A 78 0.37 -21.76 -9.77
C ARG A 78 -0.51 -20.63 -10.29
N ALA A 79 -1.74 -20.92 -10.69
CA ALA A 79 -2.69 -19.89 -11.08
C ALA A 79 -3.05 -18.98 -9.89
N ALA A 80 -3.31 -19.57 -8.71
CA ALA A 80 -3.56 -18.82 -7.48
C ALA A 80 -2.33 -18.00 -7.06
N ALA A 81 -1.14 -18.62 -7.08
CA ALA A 81 0.11 -17.93 -6.74
C ALA A 81 0.38 -16.73 -7.67
N TYR A 82 0.09 -16.86 -8.97
CA TYR A 82 0.19 -15.76 -9.92
C TYR A 82 -0.82 -14.65 -9.63
N ALA A 83 -2.10 -15.00 -9.37
CA ALA A 83 -3.14 -14.01 -9.08
C ALA A 83 -2.82 -13.20 -7.83
N ASN A 84 -2.40 -13.85 -6.74
CA ASN A 84 -1.98 -13.17 -5.50
C ASN A 84 -0.77 -12.26 -5.74
N ALA A 85 0.26 -12.75 -6.45
CA ALA A 85 1.43 -11.92 -6.76
C ALA A 85 1.08 -10.72 -7.66
N PHE A 86 0.06 -10.85 -8.52
CA PHE A 86 -0.45 -9.74 -9.32
C PHE A 86 -1.16 -8.70 -8.44
N THR A 87 -2.01 -9.14 -7.50
CA THR A 87 -2.64 -8.26 -6.50
C THR A 87 -1.59 -7.51 -5.69
N ASP A 88 -0.61 -8.20 -5.10
CA ASP A 88 0.49 -7.57 -4.33
C ASP A 88 1.21 -6.48 -5.15
N ALA A 89 1.47 -6.75 -6.43
CA ALA A 89 2.14 -5.81 -7.33
C ALA A 89 1.24 -4.61 -7.70
N ALA A 90 -0.07 -4.83 -7.88
CA ALA A 90 -1.04 -3.78 -8.11
C ALA A 90 -1.17 -2.86 -6.88
N ASP A 91 -1.28 -3.43 -5.68
CA ASP A 91 -1.34 -2.69 -4.41
C ASP A 91 -0.07 -1.84 -4.23
N THR A 92 1.09 -2.33 -4.66
CA THR A 92 2.35 -1.56 -4.64
C THR A 92 2.28 -0.35 -5.59
N VAL A 93 1.64 -0.50 -6.76
CA VAL A 93 1.44 0.61 -7.71
C VAL A 93 0.46 1.61 -7.15
N ASP A 94 -0.67 1.16 -6.60
CA ASP A 94 -1.67 2.03 -5.99
C ASP A 94 -1.07 2.81 -4.82
N PHE A 95 -0.28 2.15 -3.97
CA PHE A 95 0.48 2.83 -2.92
C PHE A 95 1.42 3.92 -3.48
N ALA A 96 2.11 3.65 -4.59
CA ALA A 96 2.95 4.67 -5.22
C ALA A 96 2.14 5.83 -5.80
N VAL A 97 0.98 5.57 -6.40
CA VAL A 97 0.13 6.57 -7.04
C VAL A 97 -0.63 7.42 -6.01
N ASP A 98 -1.14 6.81 -4.95
CA ASP A 98 -2.00 7.47 -3.96
C ASP A 98 -1.22 7.93 -2.72
N GLY A 99 -0.13 7.26 -2.37
CA GLY A 99 0.71 7.60 -1.22
C GLY A 99 1.93 8.45 -1.59
N VAL A 100 2.70 8.01 -2.59
CA VAL A 100 4.02 8.61 -2.88
C VAL A 100 3.94 9.81 -3.83
N LEU A 101 3.17 9.73 -4.92
CA LEU A 101 3.08 10.83 -5.88
C LEU A 101 2.46 12.10 -5.27
N PRO A 102 1.35 12.05 -4.50
CA PRO A 102 0.78 13.24 -3.90
C PRO A 102 1.75 13.85 -2.89
N GLN A 103 2.45 13.01 -2.12
CA GLN A 103 3.53 13.45 -1.24
C GLN A 103 4.59 14.25 -2.01
N LEU A 104 5.12 13.68 -3.10
CA LEU A 104 6.17 14.32 -3.89
C LEU A 104 5.73 15.67 -4.47
N VAL A 105 4.48 15.75 -4.92
CA VAL A 105 3.92 16.97 -5.51
C VAL A 105 3.60 18.03 -4.44
N THR A 106 3.02 17.62 -3.31
CA THR A 106 2.52 18.54 -2.28
C THR A 106 3.62 18.96 -1.30
N TYR A 107 4.47 18.03 -0.88
CA TYR A 107 5.42 18.22 0.22
C TYR A 107 6.88 18.01 -0.20
N GLY A 108 7.12 17.43 -1.37
CA GLY A 108 8.46 17.05 -1.82
C GLY A 108 8.94 15.75 -1.20
N ARG A 109 10.27 15.59 -1.09
CA ARG A 109 10.88 14.37 -0.52
C ARG A 109 10.52 14.20 0.96
N PRO A 110 10.42 12.95 1.45
CA PRO A 110 10.27 12.69 2.88
C PRO A 110 11.32 13.45 3.68
N LYS A 111 10.88 14.13 4.74
CA LYS A 111 11.81 14.80 5.66
C LYS A 111 12.24 13.80 6.72
N ASP A 112 13.52 13.83 7.04
CA ASP A 112 14.03 13.18 8.24
C ASP A 112 13.53 13.94 9.47
N ILE A 113 12.87 13.22 10.37
CA ILE A 113 12.33 13.76 11.61
C ILE A 113 13.15 13.37 12.84
N GLY A 114 14.29 12.71 12.61
CA GLY A 114 15.26 12.30 13.63
C GLY A 114 14.85 11.04 14.38
N ALA A 115 15.62 10.73 15.43
CA ALA A 115 15.31 9.66 16.37
C ALA A 115 13.97 9.94 17.08
N ALA A 116 13.22 8.87 17.31
CA ALA A 116 11.87 8.92 17.84
C ALA A 116 11.91 8.83 19.37
N ALA A 117 11.54 9.91 20.08
CA ALA A 117 11.37 9.84 21.52
C ALA A 117 10.06 9.11 21.87
N ASP A 118 10.06 8.28 22.92
CA ASP A 118 8.90 7.50 23.35
C ASP A 118 8.28 6.65 22.23
N LEU A 119 9.12 5.94 21.48
CA LEU A 119 8.68 5.07 20.38
C LEU A 119 7.98 3.81 20.91
N ASP A 120 6.72 3.65 20.52
CA ASP A 120 5.90 2.46 20.77
C ASP A 120 5.49 1.79 19.45
N PHE A 121 5.52 0.46 19.41
CA PHE A 121 4.99 -0.34 18.31
C PHE A 121 3.52 -0.68 18.56
N LEU A 122 2.64 -0.32 17.62
CA LEU A 122 1.21 -0.61 17.65
C LEU A 122 0.82 -1.82 16.79
N GLY A 123 1.81 -2.46 16.17
CA GLY A 123 1.68 -3.62 15.29
C GLY A 123 2.98 -3.86 14.52
N GLU A 124 2.96 -4.72 13.51
CA GLU A 124 4.15 -5.03 12.70
C GLU A 124 4.65 -3.81 11.91
N ASN A 125 3.73 -3.00 11.38
CA ASN A 125 4.06 -1.88 10.50
C ASN A 125 3.50 -0.54 11.02
N GLN A 126 3.21 -0.43 12.31
CA GLN A 126 2.67 0.82 12.87
C GLN A 126 3.43 1.21 14.13
N ILE A 127 3.87 2.46 14.17
CA ILE A 127 4.58 3.03 15.32
C ILE A 127 3.95 4.34 15.74
N THR A 128 4.15 4.71 17.00
CA THR A 128 3.84 6.05 17.50
C THR A 128 4.99 6.57 18.33
N PHE A 129 5.28 7.86 18.22
CA PHE A 129 6.40 8.49 18.93
C PHE A 129 6.21 10.00 18.99
N GLN A 130 7.06 10.66 19.75
CA GLN A 130 7.20 12.11 19.78
C GLN A 130 8.29 12.56 18.80
N PRO A 131 7.94 13.28 17.72
CA PRO A 131 8.93 13.71 16.74
C PRO A 131 9.79 14.85 17.31
N THR A 132 11.10 14.84 17.01
CA THR A 132 12.03 15.90 17.41
C THR A 132 11.79 17.21 16.65
N VAL A 133 11.25 17.10 15.42
CA VAL A 133 10.89 18.24 14.57
C VAL A 133 9.37 18.35 14.48
N PRO A 134 8.77 19.55 14.61
CA PRO A 134 7.34 19.72 14.45
C PRO A 134 6.85 19.23 13.08
N THR A 135 6.02 18.19 13.08
CA THR A 135 5.39 17.62 11.89
C THR A 135 3.90 17.89 11.91
N PHE A 136 3.42 18.59 10.89
CA PHE A 136 2.03 19.01 10.77
C PHE A 136 1.44 18.44 9.49
N GLY A 137 0.64 17.38 9.62
CA GLY A 137 -0.17 16.87 8.51
C GLY A 137 -0.21 15.35 8.44
N THR A 138 -1.41 14.79 8.53
CA THR A 138 -1.66 13.41 8.11
C THR A 138 -1.50 13.29 6.59
N GLY A 139 -1.10 12.11 6.13
CA GLY A 139 -0.77 11.81 4.73
C GLY A 139 0.68 12.06 4.35
N MET A 140 1.44 12.83 5.14
CA MET A 140 2.84 13.15 4.81
C MET A 140 3.78 11.94 5.02
N LEU A 141 4.69 11.70 4.09
CA LEU A 141 5.79 10.74 4.27
C LEU A 141 6.97 11.38 5.01
N VAL A 142 7.52 10.65 5.98
CA VAL A 142 8.66 11.05 6.80
C VAL A 142 9.64 9.90 6.92
N PHE A 143 10.93 10.22 7.03
CA PHE A 143 11.97 9.25 7.34
C PHE A 143 12.23 9.27 8.84
N VAL A 144 12.19 8.10 9.49
CA VAL A 144 12.55 7.94 10.89
C VAL A 144 13.96 7.39 10.93
N SER A 145 14.88 8.16 11.49
CA SER A 145 16.29 7.77 11.67
C SER A 145 16.53 7.23 13.09
N ASP A 146 15.78 6.21 13.49
CA ASP A 146 15.86 5.62 14.83
C ASP A 146 16.58 4.25 14.78
N PRO A 147 17.46 3.91 15.74
CA PRO A 147 18.13 2.60 15.77
C PRO A 147 17.17 1.40 15.78
N LEU A 148 15.93 1.58 16.23
CA LEU A 148 14.90 0.55 16.23
C LEU A 148 14.04 0.56 14.97
N VAL A 149 13.97 1.69 14.27
CA VAL A 149 13.17 1.89 13.06
C VAL A 149 13.91 2.85 12.14
N GLU A 150 14.60 2.28 11.14
CA GLU A 150 15.26 3.01 10.07
C GLU A 150 14.43 2.88 8.78
N GLU A 151 13.33 3.62 8.71
CA GLU A 151 12.33 3.42 7.66
C GLU A 151 11.56 4.69 7.31
N VAL A 152 10.97 4.72 6.11
CA VAL A 152 9.99 5.75 5.74
C VAL A 152 8.60 5.34 6.23
N GLY A 153 7.89 6.25 6.87
CA GLY A 153 6.51 6.05 7.29
C GLY A 153 5.59 7.16 6.79
N GLN A 154 4.31 6.83 6.61
CA GLN A 154 3.25 7.80 6.37
C GLN A 154 2.60 8.21 7.69
N ILE A 155 2.43 9.51 7.91
CA ILE A 155 1.69 10.04 9.05
C ILE A 155 0.21 9.68 8.92
N THR A 156 -0.28 8.76 9.73
CA THR A 156 -1.70 8.37 9.76
C THR A 156 -2.46 9.03 10.90
N GLY A 157 -1.76 9.51 11.92
CA GLY A 157 -2.33 10.25 13.03
C GLY A 157 -1.36 11.28 13.58
N ALA A 158 -1.88 12.42 14.02
CA ALA A 158 -1.11 13.42 14.75
C ALA A 158 -1.99 13.98 15.87
N ASN A 159 -1.50 13.94 17.10
CA ASN A 159 -2.17 14.45 18.28
C ASN A 159 -1.32 15.56 18.91
N PHE A 160 -1.87 16.77 18.91
CA PHE A 160 -1.22 17.94 19.46
C PHE A 160 -1.96 18.38 20.72
N ASN A 161 -1.30 18.26 21.86
CA ASN A 161 -1.80 18.82 23.10
C ASN A 161 -1.02 20.09 23.45
N PHE A 162 -1.74 21.20 23.49
CA PHE A 162 -1.23 22.50 23.92
C PHE A 162 -1.78 22.80 25.32
N SER A 163 -1.14 22.29 26.36
CA SER A 163 -1.57 22.52 27.75
C SER A 163 -0.41 23.01 28.61
N ASN A 164 -0.63 24.09 29.36
CA ASN A 164 0.28 24.65 30.38
C ASN A 164 1.76 24.82 29.94
N GLY A 165 2.01 25.15 28.66
CA GLY A 165 3.36 25.38 28.13
C GLY A 165 4.18 24.11 27.86
N VAL A 166 3.58 22.93 28.00
CA VAL A 166 4.15 21.66 27.54
C VAL A 166 3.45 21.29 26.24
N GLU A 167 4.20 21.34 25.14
CA GLU A 167 3.76 20.79 23.86
C GLU A 167 4.01 19.28 23.88
N SER A 168 2.93 18.49 23.93
CA SER A 168 3.02 17.05 23.68
C SER A 168 2.50 16.80 22.28
N ASN A 169 3.41 16.57 21.34
CA ASN A 169 3.09 16.14 19.99
C ASN A 169 3.38 14.64 19.87
N ARG A 170 2.35 13.83 19.62
CA ARG A 170 2.52 12.42 19.25
C ARG A 170 2.04 12.20 17.84
N VAL A 171 2.87 11.51 17.08
CA VAL A 171 2.59 11.14 15.70
C VAL A 171 2.47 9.62 15.63
N THR A 172 1.56 9.14 14.78
CA THR A 172 1.42 7.74 14.43
C THR A 172 1.82 7.57 12.97
N LEU A 173 2.73 6.64 12.71
CA LEU A 173 3.17 6.29 11.36
C LEU A 173 2.71 4.90 10.99
N GLN A 174 2.29 4.76 9.73
CA GLN A 174 2.29 3.50 9.01
C GLN A 174 3.65 3.36 8.31
N LEU A 175 4.47 2.39 8.74
CA LEU A 175 5.76 2.10 8.14
C LEU A 175 5.60 1.47 6.76
N LEU A 176 6.52 1.81 5.87
CA LEU A 176 6.57 1.35 4.50
C LEU A 176 7.84 0.51 4.33
N SER A 177 7.76 -0.77 4.67
CA SER A 177 8.92 -1.65 4.73
C SER A 177 9.72 -1.66 3.41
N GLY A 178 11.03 -1.40 3.52
CA GLY A 178 11.97 -1.32 2.41
C GLY A 178 11.96 0.02 1.66
N ALA A 179 11.16 1.00 2.09
CA ALA A 179 11.06 2.28 1.39
C ALA A 179 12.32 3.14 1.57
N ALA A 180 12.98 3.12 2.72
CA ALA A 180 14.21 3.88 3.01
C ALA A 180 15.28 3.69 1.92
N ALA A 181 15.50 2.43 1.50
CA ALA A 181 16.43 2.08 0.43
C ALA A 181 16.11 2.77 -0.91
N SER A 182 14.85 3.10 -1.17
CA SER A 182 14.39 3.75 -2.40
C SER A 182 14.59 5.28 -2.38
N TRP A 183 14.77 5.88 -1.20
CA TRP A 183 14.93 7.32 -1.03
C TRP A 183 16.37 7.76 -0.79
N GLY A 184 17.28 6.80 -0.59
CA GLY A 184 18.73 7.05 -0.47
C GLY A 184 19.12 7.71 0.86
N PHE A 185 18.39 7.36 1.93
CA PHE A 185 18.81 7.64 3.31
C PHE A 185 19.83 6.61 3.77
#